data_AF-T0YGQ9-F1
#
_entry.id   AF-T0YGQ9-F1
#
_cell.length_a   1.000
_cell.length_b   1.000
_cell.length_c   1.000
_cell.angle_alpha   90.00
_cell.angle_beta   90.00
_cell.angle_gamma   90.00
#
_symmetry.space_group_name_H-M   'P 1'
#
loop_
_entity.id
_entity.type
_entity.pdbx_description
1 polymer ?
#
loop_
_entity_poly.entity_id
_entity_poly.type
_entity_poly.pdbx_seq_one_letter_code
_entity_poly.pdbx_strand_id
1 'polypeptide(L)'
;VTDLFGYSPEELISLNIERLMPDRLRRRHIGLRSEYMADTRVSPTGLGLYLYGLRRDGAEFPVEISLSPIEDDGEPLVAAAIRDASRMLLSVEGYQVTAVSSLAEALEASRAGVDLLVSDYHLSDGETGTQVIATLREARRTPLKAVLVTGDTS
;
A
#
# COMPACT_ATOMS: atom_id res chain seq x y z
N VAL A 1 0.04 10.06 0.89
CA VAL A 1 1.21 9.51 0.15
C VAL A 1 2.37 9.22 1.11
N THR A 2 2.69 10.14 2.03
CA THR A 2 3.68 9.93 3.10
C THR A 2 3.46 8.64 3.89
N ASP A 3 2.27 8.40 4.45
CA ASP A 3 1.99 7.15 5.19
C ASP A 3 2.04 5.90 4.31
N LEU A 4 1.81 6.07 3.01
CA LEU A 4 1.74 4.96 2.05
C LEU A 4 3.14 4.50 1.59
N PHE A 5 4.09 5.43 1.47
CA PHE A 5 5.44 5.12 0.96
C PHE A 5 6.56 5.36 1.97
N GLY A 6 6.30 5.99 3.12
CA GLY A 6 7.30 6.28 4.15
C GLY A 6 8.25 7.44 3.84
N TYR A 7 7.93 8.30 2.87
CA TYR A 7 8.72 9.48 2.50
C TYR A 7 8.02 10.78 2.93
N SER A 8 8.80 11.75 3.41
CA SER A 8 8.28 13.08 3.70
C SER A 8 7.81 13.79 2.42
N PRO A 9 6.94 14.81 2.53
CA PRO A 9 6.53 15.61 1.37
C PRO A 9 7.72 16.22 0.61
N GLU A 10 8.74 16.69 1.32
CA GLU A 10 9.94 17.30 0.74
C GLU A 10 10.79 16.26 -0.02
N GLU A 11 10.94 15.06 0.55
CA GLU A 11 11.61 13.95 -0.12
C GLU A 11 10.87 13.58 -1.41
N LEU A 12 9.53 13.45 -1.35
CA LEU A 12 8.69 13.09 -2.50
C LEU A 12 8.82 14.06 -3.67
N ILE A 13 8.93 15.37 -3.42
CA ILE A 13 9.09 16.39 -4.48
C ILE A 13 10.41 16.19 -5.24
N SER A 14 11.46 15.77 -4.54
CA SER A 14 12.78 15.52 -5.14
C SER A 14 12.96 14.10 -5.67
N LEU A 15 12.02 13.19 -5.35
CA LEU A 15 12.13 11.78 -5.65
C LEU A 15 11.60 11.48 -7.06
N ASN A 16 12.44 10.83 -7.85
CA ASN A 16 12.00 10.28 -9.12
C ASN A 16 10.95 9.17 -8.91
N ILE A 17 9.82 9.21 -9.64
CA ILE A 17 8.68 8.30 -9.47
C ILE A 17 9.06 6.81 -9.58
N GLU A 18 10.08 6.46 -10.37
CA GLU A 18 10.54 5.09 -10.49
C GLU A 18 11.13 4.54 -9.17
N ARG A 19 11.50 5.39 -8.19
CA ARG A 19 11.90 4.95 -6.85
C ARG A 19 10.74 4.40 -6.02
N LEU A 20 9.50 4.76 -6.34
CA LEU A 20 8.28 4.30 -5.65
C LEU A 20 7.76 2.96 -6.20
N MET A 21 8.56 2.25 -7.00
CA MET A 21 8.20 0.94 -7.55
C MET A 21 9.40 -0.02 -7.57
N PRO A 22 9.13 -1.35 -7.60
CA PRO A 22 10.15 -2.37 -7.73
C PRO A 22 11.05 -2.18 -8.96
N ASP A 23 12.34 -2.49 -8.83
CA ASP A 23 13.35 -2.35 -9.90
C ASP A 23 12.92 -3.01 -11.22
N ARG A 24 12.28 -4.18 -11.11
CA ARG A 24 11.75 -4.94 -12.26
C ARG A 24 10.70 -4.19 -13.08
N LEU A 25 10.00 -3.21 -12.49
CA LEU A 25 8.93 -2.45 -13.13
C LEU A 25 9.41 -1.12 -13.73
N ARG A 26 10.54 -0.57 -13.26
CA ARG A 26 11.02 0.78 -13.61
C ARG A 26 11.18 1.00 -15.11
N ARG A 27 11.90 0.09 -15.79
CA ARG A 27 12.16 0.23 -17.24
C ARG A 27 10.87 0.25 -18.08
N ARG A 28 9.93 -0.63 -17.74
CA ARG A 28 8.62 -0.69 -18.41
C ARG A 28 7.80 0.57 -18.13
N HIS A 29 7.82 1.05 -16.88
CA HIS A 29 7.10 2.27 -16.49
C HIS A 29 7.59 3.51 -17.25
N ILE A 30 8.90 3.68 -17.45
CA ILE A 30 9.45 4.81 -18.19
C ILE A 30 8.85 4.88 -19.61
N GLY A 31 8.79 3.74 -20.32
CA GLY A 31 8.17 3.68 -21.65
C GLY A 31 6.68 4.05 -21.63
N LEU A 32 5.91 3.45 -20.71
CA LEU A 32 4.48 3.72 -20.56
C LEU A 32 4.18 5.19 -20.21
N ARG A 33 5.02 5.80 -19.37
CA ARG A 33 4.91 7.21 -19.02
C ARG A 33 5.17 8.11 -20.22
N SER A 34 6.21 7.83 -21.01
CA SER A 34 6.50 8.58 -22.23
C SER A 34 5.36 8.47 -23.25
N GLU A 35 4.78 7.28 -23.43
CA GLU A 35 3.63 7.07 -24.31
C GLU A 35 2.38 7.82 -23.81
N TYR A 36 2.07 7.74 -22.51
CA TYR A 36 0.92 8.41 -21.92
C TYR A 36 1.01 9.95 -22.01
N MET A 37 2.21 10.51 -21.85
CA MET A 37 2.44 11.95 -21.99
C MET A 37 2.33 12.42 -23.44
N ALA A 38 2.56 11.54 -24.40
CA ALA A 38 2.42 11.86 -25.82
C ALA A 38 0.95 11.86 -26.27
N ASP A 39 0.10 10.99 -25.70
CA ASP A 39 -1.35 10.99 -25.92
C ASP A 39 -2.09 10.50 -24.67
N THR A 40 -2.67 11.44 -23.92
CA THR A 40 -3.39 11.17 -22.66
C THR A 40 -4.70 10.40 -22.85
N ARG A 41 -5.17 10.22 -24.09
CA ARG A 41 -6.32 9.36 -24.42
C ARG A 41 -5.95 7.89 -24.42
N VAL A 42 -4.65 7.56 -24.42
CA VAL A 42 -4.15 6.21 -24.21
C VAL A 42 -4.38 5.89 -22.73
N SER A 43 -5.57 5.40 -22.40
CA SER A 43 -5.82 4.96 -21.03
C SER A 43 -4.83 3.83 -20.68
N PRO A 44 -4.13 3.88 -19.54
CA PRO A 44 -3.20 2.83 -19.12
C PRO A 44 -3.87 1.47 -18.84
N THR A 45 -5.14 1.28 -19.21
CA THR A 45 -5.99 0.10 -18.98
C THR A 45 -5.46 -1.21 -19.55
N GLY A 46 -4.23 -1.23 -20.08
CA GLY A 46 -3.49 -2.44 -20.45
C GLY A 46 -2.52 -2.96 -19.37
N LEU A 47 -2.29 -2.24 -18.26
CA LEU A 47 -1.55 -2.76 -17.12
C LEU A 47 -2.49 -3.63 -16.26
N GLY A 48 -2.66 -4.89 -16.69
CA GLY A 48 -3.45 -5.87 -15.97
C GLY A 48 -3.09 -5.96 -14.48
N LEU A 49 -4.15 -6.14 -13.67
CA LEU A 49 -4.20 -6.77 -12.35
C LEU A 49 -2.95 -6.51 -11.47
N TYR A 50 -3.06 -5.46 -10.66
CA TYR A 50 -2.21 -5.15 -9.51
C TYR A 50 -0.80 -4.64 -9.84
N LEU A 51 -0.66 -3.31 -9.71
CA LEU A 51 0.65 -2.67 -9.66
C LEU A 51 1.26 -2.85 -8.27
N TYR A 52 2.57 -2.69 -8.17
CA TYR A 52 3.29 -2.76 -6.90
C TYR A 52 4.03 -1.45 -6.66
N GLY A 53 3.76 -0.84 -5.51
CA GLY A 53 4.55 0.24 -4.95
C GLY A 53 5.71 -0.31 -4.12
N LEU A 54 6.73 0.52 -3.94
CA LEU A 54 7.88 0.23 -3.09
C LEU A 54 7.99 1.32 -2.02
N ARG A 55 7.82 0.92 -0.75
CA ARG A 55 8.00 1.78 0.41
C ARG A 55 9.49 2.13 0.60
N ARG A 56 9.78 3.17 1.40
CA ARG A 56 11.14 3.61 1.74
C ARG A 56 11.99 2.49 2.35
N ASP A 57 11.36 1.63 3.15
CA ASP A 57 11.94 0.45 3.78
C ASP A 57 12.20 -0.72 2.81
N GLY A 58 11.81 -0.59 1.53
CA GLY A 58 11.95 -1.63 0.52
C GLY A 58 10.81 -2.66 0.48
N ALA A 59 9.77 -2.54 1.30
CA ALA A 59 8.60 -3.41 1.24
C ALA A 59 7.77 -3.13 -0.02
N GLU A 60 7.54 -4.18 -0.80
CA GLU A 60 6.58 -4.13 -1.91
C GLU A 60 5.16 -4.25 -1.36
N PHE A 61 4.25 -3.42 -1.88
CA PHE A 61 2.84 -3.50 -1.54
C PHE A 61 1.99 -3.25 -2.79
N PRO A 62 0.85 -3.92 -2.90
CA PRO A 62 -0.01 -3.73 -4.06
C PRO A 62 -0.66 -2.35 -4.05
N VAL A 63 -0.71 -1.72 -5.22
CA VAL A 63 -1.30 -0.40 -5.41
C VAL A 63 -2.33 -0.38 -6.53
N GLU A 64 -3.38 0.39 -6.29
CA GLU A 64 -4.29 0.88 -7.31
C GLU A 64 -3.87 2.29 -7.69
N ILE A 65 -3.74 2.56 -9.00
CA ILE A 65 -3.36 3.87 -9.53
C ILE A 65 -4.43 4.34 -10.51
N SER A 66 -4.94 5.54 -10.28
CA SER A 66 -5.79 6.26 -11.23
C SER A 66 -5.05 7.50 -11.73
N LEU A 67 -5.03 7.71 -13.05
CA LEU A 67 -4.43 8.88 -13.67
C LEU A 67 -5.52 9.78 -14.25
N SER A 68 -5.37 11.09 -14.04
CA SER A 68 -6.24 12.11 -14.61
C SER A 68 -5.37 13.18 -15.26
N PRO A 69 -5.50 13.46 -16.56
CA PRO A 69 -4.87 14.62 -17.16
C PRO A 69 -5.53 15.89 -16.60
N ILE A 70 -4.71 16.87 -16.25
CA ILE A 70 -5.15 18.19 -15.79
C ILE A 70 -4.32 19.27 -16.51
N GLU A 71 -4.76 20.52 -16.45
CA GLU A 71 -4.01 21.67 -16.95
C GLU A 71 -3.75 22.62 -15.78
N ASP A 72 -2.54 23.17 -15.70
CA ASP A 72 -2.16 24.19 -14.72
C ASP A 72 -1.39 25.30 -15.45
N ASP A 73 -1.90 26.53 -15.40
CA ASP A 73 -1.38 27.69 -16.14
C ASP A 73 -1.08 27.45 -17.64
N GLY A 74 -1.89 26.59 -18.29
CA GLY A 74 -1.72 26.22 -19.69
C GLY A 74 -0.66 25.14 -19.96
N GLU A 75 -0.01 24.62 -18.92
CA GLU A 75 0.91 23.49 -19.00
C GLU A 75 0.17 22.17 -18.71
N PRO A 76 0.40 21.11 -19.51
CA PRO A 76 -0.23 19.82 -19.29
C PRO A 76 0.40 19.11 -18.09
N LEU A 77 -0.43 18.71 -17.14
CA LEU A 77 -0.05 17.92 -15.97
C LEU A 77 -0.84 16.61 -15.90
N VAL A 78 -0.36 15.68 -15.09
CA VAL A 78 -1.07 14.44 -14.77
C VAL A 78 -1.15 14.29 -13.26
N ALA A 79 -2.39 14.26 -12.76
CA ALA A 79 -2.65 13.87 -11.38
C ALA A 79 -2.71 12.35 -11.28
N ALA A 80 -1.98 11.79 -10.30
CA ALA A 80 -2.06 10.39 -9.95
C ALA A 80 -2.66 10.22 -8.54
N ALA A 81 -3.71 9.42 -8.44
CA ALA A 81 -4.22 8.95 -7.15
C ALA A 81 -3.71 7.51 -6.93
N ILE A 82 -2.96 7.32 -5.85
CA ILE A 82 -2.37 6.02 -5.48
C ILE A 82 -3.00 5.54 -4.18
N ARG A 83 -3.48 4.30 -4.17
CA ARG A 83 -4.13 3.67 -3.01
C ARG A 83 -3.55 2.30 -2.75
N ASP A 84 -3.47 1.91 -1.49
CA ASP A 84 -3.15 0.53 -1.12
C ASP A 84 -4.27 -0.40 -1.63
N ALA A 85 -3.90 -1.46 -2.34
CA ALA A 85 -4.84 -2.43 -2.92
C ALA A 85 -4.83 -3.78 -2.19
N SER A 86 -4.16 -3.90 -1.04
CA SER A 86 -4.01 -5.17 -0.31
C SER A 86 -5.36 -5.76 0.09
N ARG A 87 -6.26 -4.90 0.60
CA ARG A 87 -7.62 -5.32 0.96
C ARG A 87 -8.40 -5.82 -0.25
N MET A 88 -8.31 -5.10 -1.38
CA MET A 88 -8.99 -5.48 -2.61
C MET A 88 -8.49 -6.83 -3.12
N LEU A 89 -7.18 -7.02 -3.18
CA LEU A 89 -6.53 -8.26 -3.58
C LEU A 89 -6.99 -9.46 -2.77
N LEU A 90 -6.86 -9.35 -1.44
CA LEU A 90 -7.27 -10.42 -0.54
C LEU A 90 -8.77 -10.73 -0.68
N SER A 91 -9.60 -9.72 -0.91
CA SER A 91 -11.04 -9.92 -1.14
C SER A 91 -11.32 -10.66 -2.46
N VAL A 92 -10.57 -10.37 -3.52
CA VAL A 92 -10.67 -11.08 -4.81
C VAL A 92 -10.25 -12.54 -4.69
N GLU A 93 -9.24 -12.83 -3.86
CA GLU A 93 -8.83 -14.19 -3.51
C GLU A 93 -9.81 -14.91 -2.54
N GLY A 94 -10.93 -14.25 -2.19
CA GLY A 94 -12.01 -14.84 -1.38
C GLY A 94 -11.84 -14.65 0.13
N TYR A 95 -10.83 -13.93 0.59
CA TYR A 95 -10.67 -13.63 2.02
C TYR A 95 -11.67 -12.55 2.46
N GLN A 96 -12.27 -12.73 3.64
CA GLN A 96 -12.98 -11.65 4.32
C GLN A 96 -11.96 -10.80 5.07
N VAL A 97 -11.79 -9.54 4.66
CA VAL A 97 -10.77 -8.65 5.21
C VAL A 97 -11.42 -7.54 6.03
N THR A 98 -10.99 -7.41 7.27
CA THR A 98 -11.33 -6.29 8.15
C THR A 98 -10.05 -5.53 8.47
N ALA A 99 -9.88 -4.36 7.85
CA ALA A 99 -8.81 -3.44 8.21
C ALA A 99 -9.21 -2.67 9.47
N VAL A 100 -8.26 -2.54 10.40
CA VAL A 100 -8.40 -1.85 11.68
C VAL A 100 -7.17 -0.98 11.90
N SER A 101 -7.31 0.07 12.68
CA SER A 101 -6.27 1.09 12.89
C SER A 101 -5.75 1.14 14.33
N SER A 102 -6.33 0.37 15.24
CA SER A 102 -5.92 0.30 16.65
C SER A 102 -6.09 -1.10 17.23
N LEU A 103 -5.39 -1.37 18.34
CA LEU A 103 -5.59 -2.60 19.11
C LEU A 103 -7.04 -2.79 19.58
N ALA A 104 -7.73 -1.71 19.97
CA ALA A 104 -9.12 -1.76 20.41
C ALA A 104 -10.06 -2.23 19.28
N GLU A 105 -9.91 -1.68 18.08
CA GLU A 105 -10.64 -2.14 16.89
C GLU A 105 -10.29 -3.58 16.52
N ALA A 106 -9.01 -3.97 16.64
CA ALA A 106 -8.56 -5.32 16.36
C ALA A 106 -9.19 -6.35 17.32
N LEU A 107 -9.28 -6.02 18.61
CA LEU A 107 -9.96 -6.85 19.61
C LEU A 107 -11.45 -7.02 19.28
N GLU A 108 -12.14 -5.94 18.92
CA GLU A 108 -13.55 -6.00 18.55
C GLU A 108 -13.77 -6.86 17.29
N ALA A 109 -12.98 -6.61 16.23
CA ALA A 109 -13.04 -7.37 14.99
C ALA A 109 -12.75 -8.86 15.20
N SER A 110 -11.83 -9.18 16.13
CA SER A 110 -11.46 -10.57 16.43
C SER A 110 -12.58 -11.39 17.06
N ARG A 111 -13.58 -10.75 17.67
CA ARG A 111 -14.74 -11.43 18.28
C ARG A 111 -15.58 -12.19 17.26
N ALA A 112 -15.59 -11.73 16.01
CA ALA A 112 -16.26 -12.41 14.90
C ALA A 112 -15.53 -13.70 14.45
N GLY A 113 -14.33 -13.96 14.98
CA GLY A 113 -13.46 -15.06 14.56
C GLY A 113 -12.56 -14.63 13.40
N VAL A 114 -11.24 -14.76 13.59
CA VAL A 114 -10.22 -14.39 12.58
C VAL A 114 -9.23 -15.53 12.42
N ASP A 115 -8.94 -15.93 11.18
CA ASP A 115 -7.99 -17.02 10.90
C ASP A 115 -6.53 -16.55 10.81
N LEU A 116 -6.32 -15.31 10.36
CA LEU A 116 -5.02 -14.70 10.13
C LEU A 116 -5.02 -13.22 10.51
N LEU A 117 -4.02 -12.81 11.28
CA LEU A 117 -3.72 -11.41 11.52
C LEU A 117 -2.50 -11.00 10.68
N VAL A 118 -2.60 -9.88 10.00
CA VAL A 118 -1.44 -9.22 9.37
C VAL A 118 -1.26 -7.87 10.05
N SER A 119 -0.06 -7.59 10.55
CA SER A 119 0.24 -6.34 11.25
C SER A 119 1.63 -5.85 10.85
N ASP A 120 1.77 -4.55 10.64
CA ASP A 120 3.08 -3.92 10.61
C ASP A 120 3.76 -4.01 12.00
N TYR A 121 5.08 -3.97 12.02
CA TYR A 121 5.84 -3.97 13.27
C TYR A 121 5.66 -2.67 14.04
N HIS A 122 5.72 -1.52 13.36
CA HIS A 122 5.51 -0.20 13.95
C HIS A 122 4.10 0.29 13.63
N LEU A 123 3.32 0.65 14.66
CA LEU A 123 1.97 1.19 14.54
C LEU A 123 1.93 2.65 15.04
N SER A 124 0.91 3.38 14.60
CA SER A 124 0.76 4.84 14.75
C SER A 124 0.81 5.34 16.20
N ASP A 125 0.36 4.53 17.16
CA ASP A 125 0.20 4.92 18.57
C ASP A 125 1.38 4.48 19.47
N GLY A 126 2.53 4.12 18.87
CA GLY A 126 3.68 3.58 19.60
C GLY A 126 3.50 2.12 20.03
N GLU A 127 2.35 1.52 19.71
CA GLU A 127 2.14 0.08 19.76
C GLU A 127 3.00 -0.64 18.71
N THR A 128 3.31 -1.89 18.98
CA THR A 128 4.00 -2.76 18.04
C THR A 128 3.08 -3.90 17.60
N GLY A 129 3.25 -4.36 16.36
CA GLY A 129 2.51 -5.52 15.87
C GLY A 129 2.68 -6.76 16.75
N THR A 130 3.84 -6.91 17.39
CA THR A 130 4.09 -8.01 18.34
C THR A 130 3.23 -7.91 19.60
N GLN A 131 3.02 -6.71 20.15
CA GLN A 131 2.09 -6.47 21.27
C GLN A 131 0.65 -6.78 20.87
N VAL A 132 0.23 -6.36 19.67
CA VAL A 132 -1.11 -6.66 19.15
C VAL A 132 -1.31 -8.17 19.00
N ILE A 133 -0.34 -8.87 18.42
CA ILE A 133 -0.36 -10.33 18.26
C ILE A 133 -0.46 -11.04 19.61
N ALA A 134 0.37 -10.63 20.59
CA ALA A 134 0.36 -11.23 21.93
C ALA A 134 -1.00 -11.05 22.61
N THR A 135 -1.51 -9.82 22.62
CA THR A 135 -2.79 -9.46 23.23
C THR A 135 -3.96 -10.24 22.60
N LEU A 136 -4.00 -10.33 21.27
CA LEU A 136 -5.05 -11.09 20.57
C LEU A 136 -4.94 -12.59 20.80
N ARG A 137 -3.74 -13.15 20.97
CA ARG A 137 -3.57 -14.56 21.31
C ARG A 137 -4.06 -14.87 22.72
N GLU A 138 -3.81 -13.99 23.68
CA GLU A 138 -4.27 -14.12 25.06
C GLU A 138 -5.80 -13.99 25.18
N ALA A 139 -6.40 -13.05 24.43
CA ALA A 139 -7.84 -12.83 24.45
C ALA A 139 -8.65 -13.96 23.79
N ARG A 140 -7.99 -14.87 23.05
CA ARG A 140 -8.65 -15.88 22.22
C ARG A 140 -8.52 -17.28 22.79
N ARG A 141 -9.58 -18.07 22.56
CA ARG A 141 -9.63 -19.49 22.89
C ARG A 141 -9.09 -20.40 21.78
N THR A 142 -8.89 -19.85 20.58
CA THR A 142 -8.39 -20.58 19.41
C THR A 142 -7.05 -20.02 18.94
N PRO A 143 -6.17 -20.85 18.36
CA PRO A 143 -4.89 -20.38 17.84
C PRO A 143 -5.05 -19.30 16.77
N LEU A 144 -4.29 -18.21 16.89
CA LEU A 144 -4.22 -17.14 15.89
C LEU A 144 -2.89 -17.22 15.12
N LYS A 145 -2.98 -17.49 13.81
CA LYS A 145 -1.86 -17.30 12.89
C LYS A 145 -1.64 -15.81 12.69
N ALA A 146 -0.38 -15.39 12.67
CA ALA A 146 -0.04 -13.99 12.49
C ALA A 146 1.15 -13.86 11.53
N VAL A 147 1.08 -12.87 10.65
CA VAL A 147 2.18 -12.38 9.83
C VAL A 147 2.53 -10.99 10.31
N LEU A 148 3.80 -10.81 10.67
CA LEU A 148 4.35 -9.51 11.01
C LEU A 148 5.04 -8.96 9.75
N VAL A 149 4.63 -7.79 9.30
CA VAL A 149 5.28 -7.07 8.21
C VAL A 149 6.33 -6.16 8.83
N THR A 150 7.59 -6.38 8.47
CA THR A 150 8.71 -5.57 8.97
C THR A 150 9.27 -4.75 7.82
N GLY A 151 9.05 -3.44 7.87
CA GLY A 151 9.83 -2.48 7.12
C GLY A 151 10.98 -1.99 7.99
N ASP A 152 12.23 -2.18 7.57
CA ASP A 152 13.38 -1.64 8.28
C ASP A 152 13.43 -0.11 8.10
N THR A 153 13.19 0.64 9.18
CA THR A 153 13.56 2.05 9.28
C THR A 153 14.99 2.15 9.78
N SER A 154 15.94 2.09 8.85
CA SER A 154 17.33 2.51 9.06
C SER A 154 17.61 3.83 8.34
#